data_AF-A0A178GGP5-F1
#
_entry.id   AF-A0A178GGP5-F1
#
_cell.length_a   1.000
_cell.length_b   1.000
_cell.length_c   1.000
_cell.angle_alpha   90.00
_cell.angle_beta   90.00
_cell.angle_gamma   90.00
#
_symmetry.space_group_name_H-M   'P 1'
#
loop_
_entity.id
_entity.type
_entity.pdbx_description
1 polymer ?
#
loop_
_entity_poly.entity_id
_entity_poly.type
_entity_poly.pdbx_seq_one_letter_code
_entity_poly.pdbx_strand_id
1 'polypeptide(L)'
;MQKIIILITLKFIIFKYYNNIEMTKESDTKPFYWNSTQHLYGCYGAIIVCILALLNISTHGWFKASVYGYFFGLAVYWSLHVIQQLSARPQPQPIIVKDIEPLDQTNIDSASMPSPTAQMKRTSEQQLLQHFSLLHQQVINLIPTEANHKFQNIHALLVIITQKIRRSNNQNTQTEILNIQRIINNYISPLIEHYQELPVIFHDRKMADELSPNELLLKQLNLIHDEVLKITEHVFHDDVEALIQHGEFLQQKLNPPHFFQIKTSSSDLSLK
;
A
#
# COMPACT_ATOMS: atom_id res chain seq x y z
N MET A 1 -5.78 -48.96 -15.24
CA MET A 1 -6.08 -48.56 -13.85
C MET A 1 -4.90 -47.90 -13.12
N GLN A 2 -3.69 -48.48 -13.14
CA GLN A 2 -2.51 -47.94 -12.43
C GLN A 2 -2.20 -46.46 -12.74
N LYS A 3 -2.33 -46.02 -14.00
CA LYS A 3 -2.11 -44.62 -14.42
C LYS A 3 -3.10 -43.63 -13.80
N ILE A 4 -4.34 -44.05 -13.55
CA ILE A 4 -5.40 -43.18 -12.98
C ILE A 4 -5.15 -42.98 -11.48
N ILE A 5 -4.74 -44.03 -10.77
CA ILE A 5 -4.43 -43.97 -9.33
C ILE A 5 -3.24 -43.03 -9.09
N ILE A 6 -2.21 -43.07 -9.94
CA ILE A 6 -1.04 -42.19 -9.88
C ILE A 6 -1.45 -40.72 -10.11
N LEU A 7 -2.33 -40.44 -11.07
CA LEU A 7 -2.82 -39.09 -11.33
C LEU A 7 -3.60 -38.51 -10.14
N ILE A 8 -4.43 -39.33 -9.48
CA ILE A 8 -5.23 -38.89 -8.32
C ILE A 8 -4.33 -38.62 -7.11
N THR A 9 -3.35 -39.48 -6.85
CA THR A 9 -2.39 -39.27 -5.74
C THR A 9 -1.50 -38.06 -5.98
N LEU A 10 -1.02 -37.84 -7.21
CA LEU A 10 -0.22 -36.67 -7.56
C LEU A 10 -1.02 -35.37 -7.36
N LYS A 11 -2.30 -35.36 -7.76
CA LYS A 11 -3.20 -34.21 -7.60
C LYS A 11 -3.42 -33.88 -6.12
N PHE A 12 -3.53 -34.90 -5.26
CA PHE A 12 -3.68 -34.73 -3.81
C PHE A 12 -2.41 -34.20 -3.15
N ILE A 13 -1.23 -34.67 -3.58
CA ILE A 13 0.06 -34.21 -3.08
C ILE A 13 0.31 -32.75 -3.48
N ILE A 14 0.07 -32.39 -4.75
CA ILE A 14 0.21 -31.02 -5.25
C ILE A 14 -0.76 -30.08 -4.50
N PHE A 15 -2.03 -30.49 -4.31
CA PHE A 15 -3.01 -29.70 -3.57
C PHE A 15 -2.60 -29.47 -2.11
N LYS A 16 -2.10 -30.50 -1.43
CA LYS A 16 -1.62 -30.40 -0.04
C LYS A 16 -0.39 -29.52 0.09
N TYR A 17 0.53 -29.57 -0.88
CA TYR A 17 1.74 -28.74 -0.89
C TYR A 17 1.39 -27.27 -1.16
N TYR A 18 0.45 -27.01 -2.06
CA TYR A 18 0.04 -25.64 -2.42
C TYR A 18 -0.61 -24.87 -1.25
N ASN A 19 -1.37 -25.58 -0.41
CA ASN A 19 -2.01 -24.96 0.77
C ASN A 19 -1.04 -24.66 1.92
N ASN A 20 0.21 -25.11 1.85
CA ASN A 20 1.18 -25.01 2.94
C ASN A 20 2.35 -24.03 2.65
N ILE A 21 2.30 -23.31 1.53
CA ILE A 21 3.27 -22.26 1.20
C ILE A 21 2.73 -20.94 1.77
N GLU A 22 2.99 -20.69 3.06
CA GLU A 22 2.96 -19.32 3.57
C GLU A 22 4.10 -18.53 2.92
N MET A 23 3.77 -17.49 2.15
CA MET A 23 4.75 -16.65 1.47
C MET A 23 5.61 -15.94 2.51
N THR A 24 6.89 -16.33 2.60
CA THR A 24 7.89 -15.60 3.35
C THR A 24 8.08 -14.21 2.72
N LYS A 25 7.97 -13.16 3.53
CA LYS A 25 8.13 -11.76 3.09
C LYS A 25 9.53 -11.55 2.50
N GLU A 26 9.55 -11.19 1.22
CA GLU A 26 10.74 -10.95 0.40
C GLU A 26 11.46 -9.67 0.83
N SER A 27 12.78 -9.72 1.05
CA SER A 27 13.61 -8.57 1.41
C SER A 27 14.05 -7.79 0.16
N ASP A 28 13.88 -6.47 0.16
CA ASP A 28 14.06 -5.53 -0.95
C ASP A 28 15.52 -5.28 -1.42
N THR A 29 16.23 -6.33 -1.81
CA THR A 29 17.32 -6.19 -2.78
C THR A 29 16.76 -6.60 -4.12
N LYS A 30 16.84 -5.77 -5.18
CA LYS A 30 16.40 -6.12 -6.56
C LYS A 30 16.83 -7.57 -6.83
N PRO A 31 15.90 -8.55 -6.80
CA PRO A 31 16.30 -9.93 -6.81
C PRO A 31 16.99 -10.14 -8.16
N PHE A 32 18.22 -10.63 -8.11
CA PHE A 32 18.88 -11.20 -9.27
C PHE A 32 17.85 -12.12 -9.95
N TYR A 33 17.68 -12.06 -11.28
CA TYR A 33 16.55 -12.67 -12.01
C TYR A 33 16.18 -14.10 -11.54
N TRP A 34 17.18 -14.88 -11.15
CA TRP A 34 17.11 -16.23 -10.60
C TRP A 34 16.35 -16.37 -9.28
N ASN A 35 16.21 -15.29 -8.51
CA ASN A 35 15.49 -15.27 -7.24
C ASN A 35 14.09 -14.66 -7.38
N SER A 36 13.67 -14.29 -8.59
CA SER A 36 12.31 -13.82 -8.81
C SER A 36 11.31 -14.97 -8.65
N THR A 37 10.18 -14.68 -8.02
CA THR A 37 9.05 -15.62 -7.93
C THR A 37 8.65 -16.15 -9.33
N GLN A 38 8.68 -15.31 -10.35
CA GLN A 38 8.42 -15.69 -11.75
C GLN A 38 9.32 -16.82 -12.25
N HIS A 39 10.63 -16.72 -12.02
CA HIS A 39 11.59 -17.74 -12.43
C HIS A 39 11.33 -19.06 -11.70
N LEU A 40 11.04 -18.98 -10.39
CA LEU A 40 10.75 -20.14 -9.55
C LEU A 40 9.54 -20.95 -10.07
N TYR A 41 8.45 -20.28 -10.45
CA TYR A 41 7.28 -20.93 -11.07
C TYR A 41 7.63 -21.60 -12.41
N GLY A 42 8.48 -20.97 -13.23
CA GLY A 42 9.02 -21.57 -14.44
C GLY A 42 9.81 -22.85 -14.15
N CYS A 43 10.72 -22.83 -13.17
CA CYS A 43 11.49 -24.00 -12.75
C CYS A 43 10.60 -25.15 -12.27
N TYR A 44 9.58 -24.87 -11.46
CA TYR A 44 8.62 -25.89 -11.04
C TYR A 44 7.87 -26.51 -12.21
N GLY A 45 7.42 -25.69 -13.17
CA GLY A 45 6.78 -26.17 -14.38
C GLY A 45 7.70 -27.10 -15.19
N ALA A 46 8.97 -26.72 -15.36
CA ALA A 46 9.97 -27.56 -16.04
C ALA A 46 10.16 -28.91 -15.34
N ILE A 47 10.35 -28.92 -14.02
CA ILE A 47 10.52 -30.14 -13.22
C ILE A 47 9.31 -31.07 -13.36
N ILE A 48 8.09 -30.53 -13.24
CA ILE A 48 6.86 -31.32 -13.35
C ILE A 48 6.76 -31.99 -14.73
N VAL A 49 7.04 -31.26 -15.81
CA VAL A 49 6.95 -31.80 -17.16
C VAL A 49 8.08 -32.80 -17.46
N CYS A 50 9.28 -32.60 -16.90
CA CYS A 50 10.35 -33.59 -16.93
C CYS A 50 9.95 -34.90 -16.24
N ILE A 51 9.31 -34.84 -15.06
CA ILE A 51 8.82 -36.03 -14.35
C ILE A 51 7.77 -36.76 -15.19
N LEU A 52 6.84 -36.05 -15.83
CA LEU A 52 5.85 -36.65 -16.73
C LEU A 52 6.49 -37.33 -17.95
N ALA A 53 7.55 -36.72 -18.52
CA ALA A 53 8.30 -37.31 -19.61
C ALA A 53 9.03 -38.59 -19.17
N LEU A 54 9.64 -38.61 -17.97
CA LEU A 54 10.30 -39.79 -17.40
C LEU A 54 9.32 -40.95 -17.13
N LEU A 55 8.06 -40.64 -16.81
CA LEU A 55 6.98 -41.63 -16.68
C LEU A 55 6.43 -42.13 -18.03
N ASN A 56 7.05 -41.75 -19.14
CA ASN A 56 6.66 -42.11 -20.50
C ASN A 56 5.21 -41.71 -20.82
N ILE A 57 4.73 -40.61 -20.21
CA ILE A 57 3.41 -40.04 -20.45
C ILE A 57 3.43 -39.15 -21.71
N SER A 58 4.58 -38.55 -22.01
CA SER A 58 4.79 -37.72 -23.20
C SER A 58 5.82 -38.34 -24.12
N THR A 59 5.55 -38.29 -25.42
CA THR A 59 6.46 -38.75 -26.50
C THR A 59 7.55 -37.73 -26.85
N HIS A 60 7.53 -36.56 -26.21
CA HIS A 60 8.50 -35.50 -26.48
C HIS A 60 9.82 -35.77 -25.76
N GLY A 61 10.94 -35.51 -26.44
CA GLY A 61 12.26 -35.60 -25.81
C GLY A 61 12.38 -34.69 -24.59
N TRP A 62 13.20 -35.10 -23.63
CA TRP A 62 13.38 -34.43 -22.32
C TRP A 62 13.68 -32.93 -22.41
N PHE A 63 14.41 -32.50 -23.45
CA PHE A 63 14.73 -31.09 -23.67
C PHE A 63 13.48 -30.27 -24.04
N LYS A 64 12.68 -30.76 -24.99
CA LYS A 64 11.41 -30.10 -25.37
C LYS A 64 10.45 -30.05 -24.19
N ALA A 65 10.37 -31.15 -23.45
CA ALA A 65 9.57 -31.24 -22.23
C ALA A 65 9.96 -30.16 -21.20
N SER A 66 11.26 -29.93 -20.98
CA SER A 66 11.77 -28.91 -20.05
C SER A 66 11.37 -27.49 -20.47
N VAL A 67 11.54 -27.15 -21.76
CA VAL A 67 11.20 -25.83 -22.29
C VAL A 67 9.69 -25.58 -22.18
N TYR A 68 8.86 -26.54 -22.59
CA TYR A 68 7.40 -26.40 -22.49
C TYR A 68 6.94 -26.28 -21.03
N GLY A 69 7.55 -27.04 -20.12
CA GLY A 69 7.24 -26.95 -18.69
C GLY A 69 7.56 -25.57 -18.13
N TYR A 70 8.68 -24.96 -18.53
CA TYR A 70 9.04 -23.61 -18.07
C TYR A 70 8.02 -22.55 -18.49
N PHE A 71 7.63 -22.54 -19.77
CA PHE A 71 6.60 -21.63 -20.26
C PHE A 71 5.23 -21.89 -19.63
N PHE A 72 4.88 -23.15 -19.39
CA PHE A 72 3.65 -23.51 -18.69
C PHE A 72 3.64 -22.96 -17.25
N GLY A 73 4.74 -23.10 -16.52
CA GLY A 73 4.89 -22.52 -15.18
C GLY A 73 4.72 -21.00 -15.16
N LEU A 74 5.30 -20.30 -16.14
CA LEU A 74 5.12 -18.85 -16.32
C LEU A 74 3.66 -18.47 -16.62
N ALA A 75 2.97 -19.23 -17.48
CA ALA A 75 1.57 -18.98 -17.80
C ALA A 75 0.65 -19.18 -16.56
N VAL A 76 0.95 -20.17 -15.72
CA VAL A 76 0.25 -20.39 -14.45
C VAL A 76 0.48 -19.21 -13.51
N TYR A 77 1.72 -18.74 -13.35
CA TYR A 77 2.02 -17.55 -12.55
C TYR A 77 1.21 -16.34 -13.01
N TRP A 78 1.19 -16.06 -14.32
CA TRP A 78 0.43 -14.94 -14.88
C TRP A 78 -1.07 -15.06 -14.64
N SER A 79 -1.65 -16.24 -14.82
CA SER A 79 -3.10 -16.43 -14.61
C SER A 79 -3.48 -16.25 -13.14
N LEU A 80 -2.68 -16.75 -12.19
CA LEU A 80 -2.89 -16.54 -10.76
C LEU A 80 -2.77 -15.06 -10.39
N HIS A 81 -1.77 -14.36 -10.92
CA HIS A 81 -1.58 -12.94 -10.66
C HIS A 81 -2.77 -12.12 -11.17
N VAL A 82 -3.30 -12.43 -12.36
CA VAL A 82 -4.51 -11.79 -12.89
C VAL A 82 -5.73 -12.09 -12.02
N ILE A 83 -5.91 -13.33 -11.55
CA ILE A 83 -7.02 -13.68 -10.66
C ILE A 83 -6.92 -12.92 -9.33
N GLN A 84 -5.72 -12.78 -8.75
CA GLN A 84 -5.51 -11.99 -7.54
C GLN A 84 -5.86 -10.51 -7.77
N GLN A 85 -5.45 -9.92 -8.90
CA GLN A 85 -5.80 -8.54 -9.24
C GLN A 85 -7.32 -8.37 -9.44
N LEU A 86 -7.98 -9.35 -10.04
CA LEU A 86 -9.44 -9.34 -10.21
C LEU A 86 -10.18 -9.52 -8.88
N SER A 87 -9.65 -10.34 -7.97
CA SER A 87 -10.21 -10.53 -6.63
C SER A 87 -9.99 -9.33 -5.70
N ALA A 88 -8.91 -8.57 -5.93
CA ALA A 88 -8.63 -7.32 -5.21
C ALA A 88 -9.49 -6.14 -5.70
N ARG A 89 -10.21 -6.29 -6.82
CA ARG A 89 -11.13 -5.26 -7.29
C ARG A 89 -12.29 -5.15 -6.28
N PRO A 90 -12.56 -3.95 -5.73
CA PRO A 90 -13.66 -3.75 -4.80
C PRO A 90 -14.96 -4.24 -5.44
N GLN A 91 -15.61 -5.21 -4.81
CA GLN A 91 -16.93 -5.69 -5.24
C GLN A 91 -17.86 -4.47 -5.32
N PRO A 92 -18.52 -4.22 -6.46
CA PRO A 92 -19.57 -3.21 -6.56
C PRO A 92 -20.59 -3.53 -5.48
N GLN A 93 -20.77 -2.62 -4.52
CA GLN A 93 -21.77 -2.84 -3.48
C GLN A 93 -23.12 -3.02 -4.16
N PRO A 94 -23.91 -4.05 -3.79
CA PRO A 94 -25.24 -4.22 -4.34
C PRO A 94 -26.01 -2.93 -4.08
N ILE A 95 -26.47 -2.30 -5.16
CA ILE A 95 -27.43 -1.22 -5.07
C ILE A 95 -28.65 -1.86 -4.40
N ILE A 96 -28.83 -1.60 -3.11
CA ILE A 96 -30.07 -1.93 -2.40
C ILE A 96 -31.11 -1.02 -3.05
N VAL A 97 -31.76 -1.53 -4.10
CA VAL A 97 -33.02 -1.00 -4.59
C VAL A 97 -34.01 -1.31 -3.48
N LYS A 98 -34.19 -0.34 -2.56
CA LYS A 98 -35.32 -0.35 -1.66
C LYS A 98 -36.57 -0.45 -2.53
N ASP A 99 -37.40 -1.44 -2.22
CA ASP A 99 -38.65 -1.73 -2.90
C ASP A 99 -39.41 -0.42 -3.18
N ILE A 100 -39.60 -0.15 -4.47
CA ILE A 100 -40.45 0.94 -4.93
C ILE A 100 -41.88 0.49 -4.63
N GLU A 101 -42.39 0.96 -3.50
CA GLU A 101 -43.80 0.94 -3.15
C GLU A 101 -44.60 1.63 -4.29
N PRO A 102 -45.77 1.12 -4.71
CA PRO A 102 -46.53 1.70 -5.81
C PRO A 102 -46.95 3.13 -5.43
N LEU A 103 -46.42 4.11 -6.15
CA LEU A 103 -46.65 5.53 -5.91
C LEU A 103 -48.11 5.87 -6.25
N ASP A 104 -48.93 6.07 -5.21
CA ASP A 104 -50.22 6.74 -5.31
C ASP A 104 -49.96 8.22 -5.65
N GLN A 105 -50.39 8.64 -6.84
CA GLN A 105 -50.12 9.96 -7.41
C GLN A 105 -51.06 11.02 -6.83
N THR A 106 -50.92 11.37 -5.55
CA THR A 106 -51.57 12.56 -4.97
C THR A 106 -50.81 13.14 -3.78
N ASN A 107 -49.56 13.57 -3.97
CA ASN A 107 -49.04 14.77 -3.27
C ASN A 107 -47.65 15.15 -3.81
N ILE A 108 -47.60 16.24 -4.56
CA ILE A 108 -46.36 16.94 -4.86
C ILE A 108 -46.10 17.84 -3.65
N ASP A 109 -45.43 17.31 -2.64
CA ASP A 109 -44.78 18.13 -1.63
C ASP A 109 -43.38 17.59 -1.34
N SER A 110 -42.39 18.40 -1.71
CA SER A 110 -41.04 18.42 -1.15
C SER A 110 -40.21 17.14 -1.26
N ALA A 111 -39.69 16.88 -2.47
CA ALA A 111 -38.48 16.09 -2.65
C ALA A 111 -37.32 16.73 -1.86
N SER A 112 -36.93 16.10 -0.75
CA SER A 112 -35.75 16.49 0.03
C SER A 112 -34.50 16.28 -0.84
N MET A 113 -33.98 17.38 -1.37
CA MET A 113 -32.65 17.43 -1.95
C MET A 113 -31.62 16.93 -0.93
N PRO A 114 -30.64 16.10 -1.33
CA PRO A 114 -29.54 15.75 -0.44
C PRO A 114 -28.85 17.04 0.01
N SER A 115 -28.78 17.24 1.32
CA SER A 115 -28.25 18.46 1.93
C SER A 115 -26.82 18.76 1.40
N PRO A 116 -26.54 19.96 0.86
CA PRO A 116 -25.26 20.35 0.27
C PRO A 116 -24.03 20.04 1.14
N THR A 117 -24.21 20.04 2.46
CA THR A 117 -23.16 19.82 3.46
C THR A 117 -22.57 18.41 3.42
N ALA A 118 -23.36 17.39 3.07
CA ALA A 118 -22.89 16.00 3.03
C ALA A 118 -22.03 15.70 1.79
N GLN A 119 -22.28 16.40 0.68
CA GLN A 119 -21.53 16.24 -0.56
C GLN A 119 -20.14 16.90 -0.47
N MET A 120 -20.06 18.07 0.18
CA MET A 120 -18.79 18.79 0.37
C MET A 120 -17.79 18.01 1.26
N LYS A 121 -18.27 17.34 2.32
CA LYS A 121 -17.43 16.56 3.25
C LYS A 121 -16.77 15.35 2.57
N ARG A 122 -17.52 14.59 1.76
CA ARG A 122 -17.00 13.42 1.03
C ARG A 122 -15.88 13.77 0.07
N THR A 123 -15.98 14.93 -0.60
CA THR A 123 -14.95 15.40 -1.53
C THR A 123 -13.63 15.68 -0.80
N SER A 124 -13.69 16.26 0.41
CA SER A 124 -12.49 16.59 1.17
C SER A 124 -11.68 15.38 1.63
N GLU A 125 -12.33 14.30 2.08
CA GLU A 125 -11.66 13.04 2.49
C GLU A 125 -10.90 12.40 1.32
N GLN A 126 -11.56 12.33 0.17
CA GLN A 126 -10.99 11.73 -1.04
C GLN A 126 -9.84 12.57 -1.60
N GLN A 127 -9.97 13.89 -1.55
CA GLN A 127 -8.92 14.81 -1.97
C GLN A 127 -7.65 14.65 -1.14
N LEU A 128 -7.76 14.50 0.18
CA LEU A 128 -6.60 14.31 1.05
C LEU A 128 -5.86 12.99 0.76
N LEU A 129 -6.58 11.88 0.60
CA LEU A 129 -5.96 10.60 0.24
C LEU A 129 -5.34 10.63 -1.16
N GLN A 130 -6.01 11.25 -2.12
CA GLN A 130 -5.50 11.39 -3.48
C GLN A 130 -4.22 12.23 -3.50
N HIS A 131 -4.20 13.35 -2.77
CA HIS A 131 -3.02 14.19 -2.64
C HIS A 131 -1.83 13.39 -2.10
N PHE A 132 -2.05 12.63 -1.03
CA PHE A 132 -1.00 11.78 -0.43
C PHE A 132 -0.43 10.77 -1.43
N SER A 133 -1.29 10.12 -2.21
CA SER A 133 -0.89 9.16 -3.25
C SER A 133 -0.07 9.83 -4.38
N LEU A 134 -0.44 11.05 -4.78
CA LEU A 134 0.32 11.81 -5.77
C LEU A 134 1.72 12.17 -5.26
N LEU A 135 1.83 12.64 -4.02
CA LEU A 135 3.14 12.91 -3.39
C LEU A 135 4.00 11.65 -3.39
N HIS A 136 3.43 10.51 -2.98
CA HIS A 136 4.14 9.23 -2.96
C HIS A 136 4.74 8.86 -4.31
N GLN A 137 3.93 8.98 -5.38
CA GLN A 137 4.36 8.66 -6.74
C GLN A 137 5.50 9.57 -7.23
N GLN A 138 5.53 10.82 -6.79
CA GLN A 138 6.58 11.77 -7.15
C GLN A 138 7.94 11.44 -6.49
N VAL A 139 7.94 10.82 -5.31
CA VAL A 139 9.17 10.52 -4.57
C VAL A 139 9.62 9.07 -4.56
N ILE A 140 8.82 8.13 -5.02
CA ILE A 140 9.07 6.69 -4.87
C ILE A 140 10.47 6.24 -5.35
N ASN A 141 11.04 6.90 -6.36
CA ASN A 141 12.36 6.60 -6.90
C ASN A 141 13.51 7.42 -6.29
N LEU A 142 13.19 8.40 -5.43
CA LEU A 142 14.15 9.34 -4.84
C LEU A 142 14.43 9.06 -3.36
N ILE A 143 13.51 8.37 -2.68
CA ILE A 143 13.62 8.07 -1.25
C ILE A 143 14.18 6.65 -1.04
N PRO A 144 14.85 6.40 0.11
CA PRO A 144 15.26 5.05 0.49
C PRO A 144 14.06 4.09 0.58
N THR A 145 14.29 2.82 0.29
CA THR A 145 13.26 1.78 0.34
C THR A 145 12.53 1.73 1.69
N GLU A 146 13.25 1.91 2.81
CA GLU A 146 12.64 1.90 4.14
C GLU A 146 11.67 3.07 4.34
N ALA A 147 12.05 4.27 3.90
CA ALA A 147 11.19 5.45 3.92
C ALA A 147 9.96 5.25 3.02
N ASN A 148 10.15 4.63 1.85
CA ASN A 148 9.07 4.27 0.93
C ASN A 148 8.04 3.34 1.58
N HIS A 149 8.50 2.29 2.26
CA HIS A 149 7.63 1.36 2.99
C HIS A 149 6.87 2.07 4.11
N LYS A 150 7.51 2.99 4.84
CA LYS A 150 6.84 3.79 5.87
C LYS A 150 5.76 4.70 5.29
N PHE A 151 6.03 5.33 4.15
CA PHE A 151 5.05 6.15 3.43
C PHE A 151 3.81 5.33 3.02
N GLN A 152 4.02 4.12 2.48
CA GLN A 152 2.94 3.21 2.10
C GLN A 152 2.11 2.76 3.30
N ASN A 153 2.75 2.46 4.42
CA ASN A 153 2.04 2.06 5.65
C ASN A 153 1.18 3.20 6.20
N ILE A 154 1.71 4.43 6.21
CA ILE A 154 0.92 5.62 6.58
C ILE A 154 -0.30 5.74 5.66
N HIS A 155 -0.12 5.65 4.34
CA HIS A 155 -1.22 5.71 3.39
C HIS A 155 -2.28 4.63 3.66
N ALA A 156 -1.86 3.38 3.90
CA ALA A 156 -2.77 2.28 4.20
C ALA A 156 -3.58 2.53 5.49
N LEU A 157 -2.94 3.01 6.55
CA LEU A 157 -3.61 3.37 7.80
C LEU A 157 -4.61 4.51 7.60
N LEU A 158 -4.23 5.55 6.85
CA LEU A 158 -5.14 6.66 6.52
C LEU A 158 -6.36 6.17 5.72
N VAL A 159 -6.19 5.23 4.79
CA VAL A 159 -7.30 4.62 4.06
C VAL A 159 -8.24 3.87 5.00
N ILE A 160 -7.70 3.07 5.94
CA ILE A 160 -8.50 2.34 6.95
C ILE A 160 -9.29 3.31 7.82
N ILE A 161 -8.62 4.34 8.32
CA ILE A 161 -9.23 5.40 9.14
C ILE A 161 -10.36 6.07 8.36
N THR A 162 -10.13 6.50 7.10
CA THR A 162 -11.18 7.11 6.25
C THR A 162 -12.37 6.17 6.03
N GLN A 163 -12.13 4.88 5.85
CA GLN A 163 -13.23 3.92 5.73
C GLN A 163 -14.07 3.81 7.01
N LYS A 164 -13.43 3.89 8.19
CA LYS A 164 -14.14 3.92 9.48
C LYS A 164 -14.91 5.23 9.67
N ILE A 165 -14.37 6.40 9.28
CA ILE A 165 -15.10 7.68 9.28
C ILE A 165 -16.42 7.55 8.50
N ARG A 166 -16.36 7.00 7.28
CA ARG A 166 -17.52 6.86 6.38
C ARG A 166 -18.63 5.97 6.95
N ARG A 167 -18.29 5.07 7.88
CA ARG A 167 -19.23 4.15 8.52
C ARG A 167 -19.69 4.63 9.90
N SER A 168 -18.95 5.53 10.54
CA SER A 168 -19.29 6.05 11.87
C SER A 168 -20.40 7.09 11.78
N ASN A 169 -21.29 7.12 12.77
CA ASN A 169 -22.32 8.15 12.92
C ASN A 169 -21.87 9.29 13.86
N ASN A 170 -20.72 9.16 14.53
CA ASN A 170 -20.24 10.15 15.48
C ASN A 170 -19.56 11.33 14.77
N GLN A 171 -20.26 12.46 14.68
CA GLN A 171 -19.76 13.66 13.99
C GLN A 171 -18.49 14.24 14.62
N ASN A 172 -18.33 14.15 15.94
CA ASN A 172 -17.16 14.67 16.64
C ASN A 172 -15.92 13.85 16.29
N THR A 173 -16.01 12.51 16.38
CA THR A 173 -14.96 11.59 15.95
C THR A 173 -14.56 11.83 14.48
N GLN A 174 -15.54 11.98 13.58
CA GLN A 174 -15.25 12.27 12.16
C GLN A 174 -14.50 13.60 11.98
N THR A 175 -14.83 14.62 12.77
CA THR A 175 -14.22 15.95 12.68
C THR A 175 -12.77 15.91 13.14
N GLU A 176 -12.48 15.23 14.26
CA GLU A 176 -11.12 15.10 14.76
C GLU A 176 -10.24 14.25 13.84
N ILE A 177 -10.78 13.18 13.26
CA ILE A 177 -10.01 12.40 12.30
C ILE A 177 -9.66 13.24 11.05
N LEU A 178 -10.62 14.01 10.52
CA LEU A 178 -10.36 14.91 9.39
C LEU A 178 -9.31 15.98 9.75
N ASN A 179 -9.31 16.45 10.98
CA ASN A 179 -8.31 17.38 11.49
C ASN A 179 -6.91 16.74 11.49
N ILE A 180 -6.77 15.54 12.05
CA ILE A 180 -5.54 14.74 12.04
C ILE A 180 -5.02 14.53 10.60
N GLN A 181 -5.90 14.13 9.67
CA GLN A 181 -5.54 13.95 8.27
C GLN A 181 -5.00 15.24 7.64
N ARG A 182 -5.59 16.39 7.97
CA ARG A 182 -5.12 17.70 7.49
C ARG A 182 -3.74 18.04 8.06
N ILE A 183 -3.52 17.83 9.36
CA ILE A 183 -2.23 18.06 10.02
C ILE A 183 -1.13 17.25 9.33
N ILE A 184 -1.37 15.95 9.11
CA ILE A 184 -0.41 15.05 8.46
C ILE A 184 -0.11 15.50 7.03
N ASN A 185 -1.13 15.79 6.21
CA ASN A 185 -0.93 16.23 4.83
C ASN A 185 -0.19 17.57 4.74
N ASN A 186 -0.55 18.53 5.59
CA ASN A 186 0.09 19.85 5.64
C ASN A 186 1.56 19.77 6.06
N TYR A 187 1.96 18.72 6.79
CA TYR A 187 3.36 18.50 7.14
C TYR A 187 4.13 17.69 6.10
N ILE A 188 3.53 16.61 5.57
CA ILE A 188 4.20 15.71 4.63
C ILE A 188 4.45 16.39 3.27
N SER A 189 3.51 17.19 2.75
CA SER A 189 3.70 17.89 1.46
C SER A 189 4.98 18.73 1.45
N PRO A 190 5.16 19.72 2.35
CA PRO A 190 6.39 20.50 2.36
C PRO A 190 7.62 19.68 2.72
N LEU A 191 7.54 18.68 3.61
CA LEU A 191 8.68 17.81 3.92
C LEU A 191 9.21 17.11 2.65
N ILE A 192 8.30 16.61 1.82
CA ILE A 192 8.62 15.92 0.57
C ILE A 192 9.14 16.91 -0.48
N GLU A 193 8.49 18.06 -0.64
CA GLU A 193 8.93 19.11 -1.58
C GLU A 193 10.37 19.55 -1.27
N HIS A 194 10.68 19.89 -0.02
CA HIS A 194 12.05 20.28 0.36
C HIS A 194 13.07 19.15 0.18
N TYR A 195 12.66 17.89 0.39
CA TYR A 195 13.55 16.75 0.14
C TYR A 195 13.86 16.60 -1.37
N GLN A 196 12.87 16.82 -2.24
CA GLN A 196 13.05 16.76 -3.70
C GLN A 196 13.93 17.88 -4.25
N GLU A 197 13.95 19.05 -3.60
CA GLU A 197 14.80 20.18 -3.98
C GLU A 197 16.29 19.90 -3.73
N LEU A 198 16.63 18.92 -2.87
CA LEU A 198 18.00 18.55 -2.60
C LEU A 198 18.63 17.83 -3.80
N PRO A 199 19.84 18.24 -4.22
CA PRO A 199 20.61 17.42 -5.14
C PRO A 199 20.91 16.06 -4.51
N VAL A 200 20.74 14.98 -5.28
CA VAL A 200 20.86 13.57 -4.82
C VAL A 200 22.16 13.30 -4.05
N ILE A 201 23.25 13.99 -4.41
CA ILE A 201 24.57 13.88 -3.74
C ILE A 201 24.53 14.27 -2.25
N PHE A 202 23.50 14.99 -1.80
CA PHE A 202 23.35 15.41 -0.40
C PHE A 202 22.46 14.49 0.42
N HIS A 203 21.72 13.55 -0.18
CA HIS A 203 20.75 12.71 0.53
C HIS A 203 21.40 11.86 1.64
N ASP A 204 22.66 11.44 1.44
CA ASP A 204 23.44 10.66 2.41
C ASP A 204 24.45 11.49 3.19
N ARG A 205 24.60 12.79 2.86
CA ARG A 205 25.56 13.66 3.55
C ARG A 205 25.00 14.06 4.92
N LYS A 206 25.78 13.82 5.97
CA LYS A 206 25.45 14.26 7.33
C LYS A 206 25.29 15.78 7.40
N MET A 207 24.21 16.23 8.04
CA MET A 207 23.91 17.64 8.32
C MET A 207 24.48 18.05 9.68
N ALA A 208 24.19 19.30 10.10
CA ALA A 208 24.64 19.84 11.38
C ALA A 208 24.22 19.00 12.60
N ASP A 209 23.06 18.34 12.52
CA ASP A 209 22.48 17.52 13.59
C ASP A 209 22.88 16.04 13.48
N GLU A 210 23.97 15.71 12.78
CA GLU A 210 24.50 14.35 12.58
C GLU A 210 23.56 13.36 11.86
N LEU A 211 22.42 13.83 11.35
CA LEU A 211 21.52 13.05 10.50
C LEU A 211 21.69 13.48 9.04
N SER A 212 21.67 12.53 8.12
CA SER A 212 21.51 12.81 6.70
C SER A 212 20.06 13.13 6.37
N PRO A 213 19.76 13.79 5.23
CA PRO A 213 18.39 13.97 4.77
C PRO A 213 17.58 12.68 4.71
N ASN A 214 18.19 11.57 4.27
CA ASN A 214 17.57 10.24 4.26
C ASN A 214 17.17 9.77 5.67
N GLU A 215 18.07 9.87 6.63
CA GLU A 215 17.81 9.48 8.02
C GLU A 215 16.77 10.40 8.68
N LEU A 216 16.84 11.70 8.41
CA LEU A 216 15.88 12.67 8.92
C LEU A 216 14.47 12.39 8.35
N LEU A 217 14.35 12.20 7.04
CA LEU A 217 13.08 11.85 6.40
C LEU A 217 12.49 10.58 7.01
N LEU A 218 13.30 9.52 7.12
CA LEU A 218 12.88 8.27 7.73
C LEU A 218 12.43 8.45 9.18
N LYS A 219 13.18 9.22 9.98
CA LYS A 219 12.82 9.54 11.37
C LYS A 219 11.47 10.26 11.46
N GLN A 220 11.21 11.21 10.57
CA GLN A 220 9.94 11.93 10.53
C GLN A 220 8.78 11.01 10.11
N LEU A 221 8.97 10.18 9.10
CA LEU A 221 7.97 9.20 8.68
C LEU A 221 7.70 8.15 9.77
N ASN A 222 8.72 7.73 10.53
CA ASN A 222 8.54 6.84 11.68
C ASN A 222 7.66 7.48 12.76
N LEU A 223 7.91 8.74 13.11
CA LEU A 223 7.09 9.47 14.08
C LEU A 223 5.62 9.50 13.65
N ILE A 224 5.36 9.84 12.38
CA ILE A 224 4.00 9.91 11.84
C ILE A 224 3.36 8.51 11.82
N HIS A 225 4.09 7.51 11.34
CA HIS A 225 3.63 6.13 11.28
C HIS A 225 3.19 5.62 12.66
N ASP A 226 4.06 5.76 13.66
CA ASP A 226 3.81 5.21 14.99
C ASP A 226 2.63 5.91 15.66
N GLU A 227 2.44 7.20 15.41
CA GLU A 227 1.32 7.94 15.95
C GLU A 227 0.01 7.63 15.22
N VAL A 228 0.02 7.53 13.89
CA VAL A 228 -1.16 7.11 13.11
C VAL A 228 -1.60 5.70 13.48
N LEU A 229 -0.67 4.81 13.82
CA LEU A 229 -0.99 3.47 14.31
C LEU A 229 -1.78 3.52 15.62
N LYS A 230 -1.36 4.35 16.60
CA LYS A 230 -2.12 4.55 17.85
C LYS A 230 -3.48 5.20 17.61
N ILE A 231 -3.51 6.25 16.78
CA ILE A 231 -4.75 6.91 16.38
C ILE A 231 -5.73 5.89 15.81
N THR A 232 -5.25 4.95 14.99
CA THR A 232 -6.11 3.90 14.42
C THR A 232 -6.82 3.11 15.52
N GLU A 233 -6.14 2.74 16.59
CA GLU A 233 -6.74 2.05 17.74
C GLU A 233 -7.86 2.87 18.38
N HIS A 234 -7.62 4.15 18.67
CA HIS A 234 -8.63 5.05 19.28
C HIS A 234 -9.80 5.36 18.35
N VAL A 235 -9.55 5.43 17.04
CA VAL A 235 -10.60 5.56 16.01
C VAL A 235 -11.56 4.36 16.02
N PHE A 236 -11.07 3.14 16.27
CA PHE A 236 -11.93 1.96 16.36
C PHE A 236 -12.78 1.93 17.64
N HIS A 237 -12.31 2.59 18.71
CA HIS A 237 -13.05 2.75 19.97
C HIS A 237 -13.95 3.99 20.01
N ASP A 238 -13.95 4.81 18.95
CA ASP A 238 -14.65 6.11 18.88
C ASP A 238 -14.28 7.05 20.06
N ASP A 239 -13.04 6.96 20.55
CA ASP A 239 -12.49 7.73 21.68
C ASP A 239 -12.05 9.14 21.25
N VAL A 240 -12.97 10.09 21.27
CA VAL A 240 -12.75 11.46 20.79
C VAL A 240 -11.65 12.19 21.57
N GLU A 241 -11.57 11.99 22.89
CA GLU A 241 -10.61 12.71 23.73
C GLU A 241 -9.17 12.29 23.38
N ALA A 242 -8.94 10.99 23.19
CA ALA A 242 -7.65 10.50 22.73
C ALA A 242 -7.30 11.07 21.34
N LEU A 243 -8.27 11.18 20.43
CA LEU A 243 -8.04 11.76 19.11
C LEU A 243 -7.62 13.23 19.18
N ILE A 244 -8.22 14.01 20.08
CA ILE A 244 -7.82 15.40 20.33
C ILE A 244 -6.37 15.44 20.81
N GLN A 245 -6.03 14.63 21.82
CA GLN A 245 -4.66 14.56 22.37
C GLN A 245 -3.63 14.17 21.31
N HIS A 246 -3.95 13.20 20.45
CA HIS A 246 -3.10 12.82 19.33
C HIS A 246 -2.96 13.92 18.28
N GLY A 247 -4.05 14.66 17.98
CA GLY A 247 -4.02 15.82 17.10
C GLY A 247 -3.09 16.91 17.62
N GLU A 248 -3.19 17.24 18.91
CA GLU A 248 -2.31 18.22 19.56
C GLU A 248 -0.86 17.74 19.61
N PHE A 249 -0.61 16.47 19.95
CA PHE A 249 0.71 15.88 19.93
C PHE A 249 1.35 15.99 18.54
N LEU A 250 0.60 15.64 17.49
CA LEU A 250 1.07 15.77 16.11
C LEU A 250 1.39 17.23 15.78
N GLN A 251 0.53 18.20 16.11
CA GLN A 251 0.84 19.61 15.85
C GLN A 251 2.12 20.08 16.57
N GLN A 252 2.32 19.66 17.81
CA GLN A 252 3.50 20.04 18.59
C GLN A 252 4.79 19.40 18.06
N LYS A 253 4.73 18.14 17.62
CA LYS A 253 5.89 17.40 17.11
C LYS A 253 6.19 17.71 15.65
N LEU A 254 5.16 17.94 14.85
CA LEU A 254 5.22 18.28 13.44
C LEU A 254 5.24 19.81 13.26
N ASN A 255 6.11 20.50 13.98
CA ASN A 255 6.42 21.88 13.66
C ASN A 255 7.30 21.87 12.42
N PRO A 256 7.03 22.67 11.37
CA PRO A 256 7.89 22.72 10.20
C PRO A 256 9.29 23.21 10.63
N PRO A 257 10.32 22.35 10.70
CA PRO A 257 11.67 22.84 10.84
C PRO A 257 12.06 23.58 9.55
N HIS A 258 13.13 24.34 9.61
CA HIS A 258 13.88 24.60 8.39
C HIS A 258 14.41 23.26 7.86
N PHE A 259 13.67 22.66 6.94
CA PHE A 259 13.98 21.35 6.41
C PHE A 259 15.33 21.38 5.67
N PHE A 260 16.20 20.43 6.02
CA PHE A 260 17.44 20.12 5.30
C PHE A 260 18.41 21.29 5.04
N GLN A 261 18.59 22.19 6.00
CA GLN A 261 19.63 23.24 5.88
C GLN A 261 21.04 22.62 5.81
N ILE A 262 21.58 22.54 4.60
CA ILE A 262 22.99 22.21 4.39
C ILE A 262 23.79 23.43 4.86
N LYS A 263 24.65 23.28 5.87
CA LYS A 263 25.68 24.29 6.18
C LYS A 263 26.54 24.47 4.93
N THR A 264 26.25 25.51 4.14
CA THR A 264 27.18 26.00 3.13
C THR A 264 28.33 26.63 3.88
N SER A 265 29.38 25.85 4.13
CA SER A 265 30.67 26.35 4.62
C SER A 265 31.34 27.17 3.52
N SER A 266 30.77 28.33 3.17
CA SER A 266 31.34 29.29 2.23
C SER A 266 32.12 30.41 2.94
N SER A 267 32.30 30.34 4.26
CA SER A 267 32.97 31.38 5.05
C SER A 267 34.47 31.15 5.31
N ASP A 268 35.00 29.94 5.14
CA ASP A 268 36.39 29.60 5.55
C ASP A 268 37.41 29.56 4.40
N LEU A 269 37.06 30.04 3.21
CA LEU A 269 37.98 30.16 2.05
C LEU A 269 38.27 31.61 1.65
N SER A 270 38.08 32.56 2.58
CA SER A 270 38.66 33.89 2.47
C SER A 270 39.68 34.11 3.59
N LEU A 271 40.95 34.22 3.19
CA LEU A 271 42.12 34.68 3.94
C LEU A 271 42.81 33.67 4.88
N LYS A 272 43.75 32.92 4.32
CA LYS A 272 45.15 33.03 4.73
C LYS A 272 46.11 32.68 3.59
#